data_AF-A0AAC9Z4U8-F1
#
_entry.id   AF-A0AAC9Z4U8-F1
#
_cell.length_a   1.000
_cell.length_b   1.000
_cell.length_c   1.000
_cell.angle_alpha   90.00
_cell.angle_beta   90.00
_cell.angle_gamma   90.00
#
_symmetry.space_group_name_H-M   'P 1'
#
loop_
_entity.id
_entity.type
_entity.pdbx_description
1 polymer ?
#
loop_
_entity_poly.entity_id
_entity_poly.type
_entity_poly.pdbx_seq_one_letter_code
_entity_poly.pdbx_strand_id
1 'polypeptide(L)' 'MVEGNLHSVVKQEFIQTDEITDTQQVKRFLEYNNFKNVRHNDYISSELGLILEDLHDENVLTKNNVLYFIDTVFYLTKDF' A
#
# COMPACT_ATOMS: atom_id res chain seq x y z
N MET A 1 17.79 -12.13 11.84
CA MET A 1 18.81 -12.43 12.87
C MET A 1 20.07 -11.67 12.53
N VAL A 2 20.54 -10.80 13.41
CA VAL A 2 21.88 -10.22 13.36
C VAL A 2 22.43 -10.36 14.77
N GLU A 3 23.65 -10.87 14.93
CA GLU A 3 24.28 -11.24 16.23
C GLU A 3 23.53 -12.30 17.07
N GLY A 4 22.69 -13.14 16.46
CA GLY A 4 21.93 -14.17 17.18
C GLY A 4 20.65 -13.65 17.88
N ASN A 5 20.33 -12.36 17.73
CA ASN A 5 19.09 -11.79 18.25
C ASN A 5 18.01 -11.69 17.15
N LEU A 6 16.79 -12.12 17.48
CA LEU A 6 15.60 -12.01 16.65
C LEU A 6 14.80 -10.77 17.09
N HIS A 7 14.80 -9.73 16.26
CA HIS A 7 13.87 -8.59 16.31
C HIS A 7 13.20 -8.56 14.91
N SER A 8 11.93 -8.23 14.69
CA SER A 8 10.99 -7.33 15.36
C SER A 8 9.56 -7.90 15.36
N VAL A 9 8.75 -7.51 16.34
CA VAL A 9 7.29 -7.49 16.20
C VAL A 9 6.94 -6.02 16.08
N VAL A 10 6.53 -5.56 14.90
CA VAL A 10 6.00 -4.20 14.76
C VAL A 10 4.61 -4.23 15.39
N LYS A 11 4.42 -3.48 16.49
CA LYS A 11 3.08 -3.28 17.04
C LYS A 11 2.33 -2.39 16.06
N GLN A 12 1.42 -2.97 15.31
CA GLN A 12 0.48 -2.22 14.48
C GLN A 12 -0.65 -1.69 15.36
N GLU A 13 -0.97 -0.40 15.23
CA GLU A 13 -2.15 0.13 15.91
C GLU A 13 -3.42 -0.47 15.31
N PHE A 14 -4.41 -0.73 16.17
CA PHE A 14 -5.73 -1.09 15.68
C PHE A 14 -6.41 0.15 15.12
N ILE A 15 -6.72 0.12 13.82
CA ILE A 15 -7.35 1.24 13.12
C ILE A 15 -8.81 0.89 12.90
N GLN A 16 -9.69 1.59 13.61
CA GLN A 16 -11.13 1.60 13.30
C GLN A 16 -11.39 2.65 12.22
N THR A 17 -11.95 2.23 11.09
CA THR A 17 -12.38 3.13 10.01
C THR A 17 -13.62 3.92 10.43
N ASP A 18 -13.73 5.15 9.93
CA ASP A 18 -14.90 6.02 10.06
C ASP A 18 -15.67 6.18 8.74
N GLU A 19 -15.05 5.77 7.63
CA GLU A 19 -15.60 5.89 6.29
C GLU A 19 -15.30 4.66 5.41
N ILE A 20 -16.11 4.47 4.36
CA ILE A 20 -15.84 3.48 3.31
C ILE A 20 -14.79 4.09 2.39
N THR A 21 -13.78 3.30 2.02
CA THR A 21 -12.69 3.74 1.15
C THR A 21 -13.21 4.14 -0.25
N ASP A 22 -12.90 5.37 -0.67
CA ASP A 22 -13.12 5.83 -2.04
C ASP A 22 -11.98 5.34 -2.95
N THR A 23 -12.25 4.37 -3.82
CA THR A 23 -11.28 3.86 -4.79
C THR A 23 -10.75 4.94 -5.74
N GLN A 24 -11.51 6.00 -6.01
CA GLN A 24 -11.04 7.14 -6.79
C GLN A 24 -10.03 7.98 -6.02
N GLN A 25 -10.17 8.09 -4.69
CA GLN A 25 -9.18 8.74 -3.83
C GLN A 25 -7.87 7.94 -3.83
N VAL A 26 -7.94 6.62 -3.70
CA VAL A 26 -6.77 5.73 -3.78
C VAL A 26 -6.03 5.92 -5.11
N LYS A 27 -6.77 5.90 -6.22
CA LYS A 27 -6.21 6.12 -7.56
C LYS A 27 -5.52 7.48 -7.67
N ARG A 28 -6.19 8.57 -7.28
CA ARG A 28 -5.61 9.93 -7.30
C ARG A 28 -4.34 10.02 -6.44
N PHE A 29 -4.34 9.40 -5.26
CA PHE A 29 -3.19 9.37 -4.36
C PHE A 29 -2.00 8.65 -5.01
N LEU A 30 -2.22 7.48 -5.60
CA LEU A 30 -1.16 6.71 -6.26
C LEU A 30 -0.61 7.44 -7.50
N GLU A 31 -1.50 7.99 -8.34
CA GLU A 31 -1.10 8.79 -9.50
C GLU A 31 -0.28 10.03 -9.12
N TYR A 32 -0.64 10.70 -8.02
CA TYR A 32 0.12 11.83 -7.47
C TYR A 32 1.54 11.42 -7.03
N ASN A 33 1.72 10.17 -6.58
CA ASN A 33 3.00 9.60 -6.15
C ASN A 33 3.71 8.82 -7.27
N ASN A 34 3.44 9.15 -8.54
CA ASN A 34 4.07 8.57 -9.73
C ASN A 34 3.83 7.05 -9.93
N PHE A 35 2.82 6.48 -9.28
CA PHE A 35 2.35 5.14 -9.59
C PHE A 35 1.39 5.20 -10.78
N LYS A 36 1.59 4.29 -11.74
CA LYS A 36 0.71 4.13 -12.89
C LYS A 36 -0.14 2.89 -12.72
N ASN A 37 -1.45 3.04 -12.87
CA ASN A 37 -2.34 1.89 -12.92
C ASN A 37 -2.08 1.10 -14.21
N VAL A 38 -1.79 -0.19 -14.08
CA VAL A 38 -1.48 -1.07 -15.22
C VAL A 38 -2.67 -1.94 -15.59
N ARG A 39 -3.38 -2.48 -14.60
CA ARG A 39 -4.53 -3.36 -14.80
C ARG A 39 -5.37 -3.40 -13.53
N HIS A 40 -6.70 -3.27 -13.63
CA HIS A 40 -7.61 -3.26 -12.47
C HIS A 40 -7.09 -2.32 -11.37
N ASN A 41 -6.72 -2.85 -10.21
CA ASN A 41 -6.13 -2.07 -9.12
C ASN A 41 -4.63 -2.36 -8.93
N ASP A 42 -3.94 -2.90 -9.93
CA ASP A 42 -2.49 -3.09 -9.89
C ASP A 42 -1.78 -1.81 -10.34
N TYR A 43 -0.73 -1.42 -9.62
CA TYR A 43 0.02 -0.19 -9.86
C TYR A 43 1.52 -0.44 -9.93
N ILE A 44 2.21 0.31 -10.77
CA ILE A 44 3.67 0.25 -10.89
C ILE A 44 4.26 1.66 -10.79
N SER A 45 5.33 1.79 -10.00
CA SER A 45 6.22 2.96 -10.02
C SER A 45 7.57 2.52 -10.58
N SER A 46 7.84 2.87 -11.83
CA SER A 46 9.14 2.60 -12.47
C SER A 46 10.26 3.43 -11.85
N GLU A 47 9.94 4.58 -11.26
CA GLU A 47 10.90 5.44 -10.57
C GLU A 47 11.35 4.83 -9.25
N LEU A 48 10.42 4.23 -8.51
CA LEU A 48 10.72 3.58 -7.22
C LEU A 48 11.12 2.11 -7.38
N GLY A 49 10.97 1.52 -8.57
CA GLY A 49 11.16 0.07 -8.74
C GLY A 49 10.14 -0.78 -7.98
N LEU A 50 8.89 -0.30 -7.85
CA LEU A 50 7.84 -0.93 -7.04
C LEU A 50 6.63 -1.34 -7.87
N ILE A 51 6.05 -2.49 -7.53
CA ILE A 51 4.74 -2.95 -8.03
C ILE A 51 3.85 -3.21 -6.81
N LEU A 52 2.62 -2.68 -6.87
CA LEU A 52 1.55 -2.90 -5.91
C LEU A 52 0.46 -3.74 -6.58
N GLU A 53 0.12 -4.88 -5.97
CA GLU A 53 -0.99 -5.73 -6.40
C GLU A 53 -1.98 -5.94 -5.24
N ASP A 54 -3.17 -6.44 -5.56
CA ASP A 54 -4.25 -6.72 -4.59
C ASP A 54 -4.77 -5.47 -3.84
N LEU A 55 -4.77 -4.32 -4.52
CA LEU A 55 -5.32 -3.05 -4.00
C LEU A 55 -6.84 -2.94 -4.19
N HIS A 56 -7.59 -3.82 -3.56
CA HIS A 56 -9.05 -3.71 -3.53
C HIS A 56 -9.52 -2.78 -2.40
N ASP A 57 -10.79 -2.38 -2.42
CA ASP A 57 -11.36 -1.49 -1.41
C ASP A 57 -11.39 -2.13 -0.01
N GLU A 58 -11.44 -3.45 0.09
CA GLU A 58 -11.28 -4.19 1.36
C GLU A 58 -9.85 -4.15 1.92
N ASN A 59 -8.84 -3.98 1.06
CA ASN A 59 -7.42 -4.01 1.44
C ASN A 59 -6.87 -2.62 1.75
N VAL A 60 -7.73 -1.59 1.73
CA VAL A 60 -7.40 -0.22 2.05
C VAL A 60 -8.43 0.30 3.05
N LEU A 61 -7.95 0.77 4.20
CA LEU A 61 -8.76 1.40 5.23
C LEU A 61 -8.61 2.93 5.11
N THR A 62 -9.71 3.67 5.14
CA THR A 62 -9.67 5.13 5.27
C THR A 62 -10.06 5.55 6.69
N LYS A 63 -9.26 6.43 7.27
CA LYS A 63 -9.57 7.07 8.55
C LYS A 63 -9.10 8.52 8.54
N ASN A 64 -9.98 9.46 8.85
CA ASN A 64 -9.68 10.89 8.81
C ASN A 64 -9.01 11.31 7.48
N ASN A 65 -9.51 10.81 6.33
CA ASN A 65 -8.94 11.08 5.01
C ASN A 65 -7.49 10.59 4.80
N VAL A 66 -7.00 9.70 5.66
CA VAL A 66 -5.70 9.00 5.52
C VAL A 66 -5.96 7.58 5.07
N LEU A 67 -5.22 7.13 4.04
CA LEU A 67 -5.27 5.78 3.50
C LEU A 67 -4.28 4.88 4.25
N TYR A 68 -4.75 3.72 4.70
CA TYR A 68 -3.94 2.67 5.33
C TYR A 68 -4.06 1.40 4.50
N PHE A 69 -2.95 1.01 3.87
CA PHE A 69 -2.82 -0.22 3.09
C PHE A 69 -2.50 -1.38 4.03
N ILE A 70 -3.31 -2.44 4.02
CA ILE A 70 -3.18 -3.53 5.00
C ILE A 70 -2.67 -4.83 4.37
N ASP A 71 -3.39 -5.38 3.40
CA ASP A 71 -3.09 -6.69 2.79
C ASP A 71 -2.71 -6.52 1.30
N THR A 72 -1.99 -5.45 1.00
CA THR A 72 -1.48 -5.16 -0.34
C THR A 72 -0.17 -5.92 -0.58
N VAL A 73 -0.01 -6.51 -1.76
CA VAL A 73 1.21 -7.22 -2.14
C VAL A 73 2.20 -6.23 -2.75
N PHE A 74 3.44 -6.23 -2.24
CA PHE A 74 4.53 -5.39 -2.73
C PHE A 74 5.59 -6.26 -3.41
N TYR A 75 5.84 -6.02 -4.70
CA TYR A 75 6.99 -6.58 -5.40
C TYR A 75 8.03 -5.50 -5.67
N LEU A 76 9.30 -5.91 -5.57
CA LEU A 76 10.43 -5.10 -5.99
C LEU A 76 10.82 -5.49 -7.41
N THR A 77 11.07 -4.51 -8.26
CA THR A 77 11.72 -4.73 -9.55
C THR A 77 13.24 -4.77 -9.36
N LYS A 78 13.98 -5.01 -10.44
CA LYS A 78 15.45 -4.96 -10.44
C LYS A 78 15.99 -3.53 -10.24
N ASP A 79 15.13 -2.53 -10.30
CA ASP A 79 15.49 -1.12 -10.27
C ASP A 79 15.37 -0.51 -8.85
N PHE A 80 14.95 -1.29 -7.85
CA PHE A 80 14.86 -0.88 -6.44
C PHE A 80 16.23 -0.82 -5.74
#